data_AF-A0A3D2WA67-F1
#
_entry.id   AF-A0A3D2WA67-F1
#
_cell.length_a   1.000
_cell.length_b   1.000
_cell.length_c   1.000
_cell.angle_alpha   90.00
_cell.angle_beta   90.00
_cell.angle_gamma   90.00
#
_symmetry.space_group_name_H-M   'P 1'
#
loop_
_entity.id
_entity.type
_entity.pdbx_description
1 polymer ?
#
loop_
_entity_poly.entity_id
_entity_poly.type
_entity_poly.pdbx_seq_one_letter_code
_entity_poly.pdbx_strand_id
1 'polypeptide(L)'
;MGKTATISAQTSSISREVAHLAFIQVKQDDWLNVRQQEQLRRALMSLGEVLGWAVTSANSKDPIADISKSTRKMMSNGARSIKRSLANDLATKKAEITELKKVARSARKLSENPKTVYPFEITYHRSARDSVQSMFTKTENIEVNNPEETLACAEAIERNVEHWTTLRDIMITDIKLEQKQLGLMTKNLSEFVRSMHPLLGEVIATL
;
A
#
# COMPACT_ATOMS: atom_id res chain seq x y z
N MET A 1 -22.66 -19.61 -6.15
CA MET A 1 -22.04 -18.55 -5.34
C MET A 1 -20.64 -18.09 -5.82
N GLY A 2 -20.03 -18.67 -6.88
CA GLY A 2 -18.65 -18.32 -7.31
C GLY A 2 -18.47 -17.13 -8.26
N LYS A 3 -19.46 -16.77 -9.10
CA LYS A 3 -19.31 -15.68 -10.08
C LYS A 3 -19.31 -14.28 -9.45
N THR A 4 -20.16 -14.05 -8.45
CA THR A 4 -20.28 -12.74 -7.77
C THR A 4 -19.09 -12.38 -6.88
N ALA A 5 -18.49 -13.38 -6.22
CA ALA A 5 -17.27 -13.18 -5.42
C ALA A 5 -16.08 -12.76 -6.29
N THR A 6 -15.95 -13.37 -7.47
CA THR A 6 -14.87 -13.08 -8.43
C THR A 6 -15.01 -11.68 -9.03
N ILE A 7 -16.22 -11.29 -9.44
CA ILE A 7 -16.51 -9.94 -9.95
C ILE A 7 -16.25 -8.88 -8.87
N SER A 8 -16.65 -9.12 -7.62
CA SER A 8 -16.43 -8.20 -6.50
C SER A 8 -14.93 -7.98 -6.21
N ALA A 9 -14.13 -9.05 -6.20
CA ALA A 9 -12.69 -8.95 -6.00
C ALA A 9 -11.99 -8.20 -7.15
N GLN A 10 -12.37 -8.49 -8.39
CA GLN A 10 -11.86 -7.81 -9.59
C GLN A 10 -12.22 -6.31 -9.58
N THR A 11 -13.48 -5.99 -9.28
CA THR A 11 -14.00 -4.63 -9.14
C THR A 11 -13.25 -3.83 -8.07
N SER A 12 -12.93 -4.46 -6.93
CA SER A 12 -12.15 -3.86 -5.84
C SER A 12 -10.70 -3.60 -6.27
N SER A 13 -10.07 -4.54 -6.98
CA SER A 13 -8.71 -4.39 -7.51
C SER A 13 -8.61 -3.21 -8.49
N ILE A 14 -9.50 -3.16 -9.48
CA ILE A 14 -9.56 -2.07 -10.48
C ILE A 14 -9.83 -0.73 -9.79
N SER A 15 -10.75 -0.69 -8.83
CA SER A 15 -11.02 0.54 -8.04
C SER A 15 -9.76 1.06 -7.34
N ARG A 16 -8.98 0.14 -6.75
CA ARG A 16 -7.74 0.48 -6.06
C ARG A 16 -6.70 1.01 -7.05
N GLU A 17 -6.60 0.43 -8.24
CA GLU A 17 -5.68 0.86 -9.29
C GLU A 17 -6.00 2.28 -9.79
N VAL A 18 -7.26 2.57 -10.15
CA VAL A 18 -7.67 3.92 -10.58
C VAL A 18 -7.44 4.95 -9.46
N ALA A 19 -7.78 4.61 -8.21
CA ALA A 19 -7.54 5.49 -7.07
C ALA A 19 -6.04 5.69 -6.79
N HIS A 20 -5.21 4.67 -7.04
CA HIS A 20 -3.77 4.74 -6.88
C HIS A 20 -3.13 5.68 -7.90
N LEU A 21 -3.60 5.69 -9.15
CA LEU A 21 -3.11 6.62 -10.17
C LEU A 21 -3.48 8.08 -9.84
N ALA A 22 -4.70 8.33 -9.36
CA ALA A 22 -5.05 9.66 -8.85
C ALA A 22 -4.20 10.06 -7.63
N PHE A 23 -3.88 9.09 -6.77
CA PHE A 23 -3.00 9.33 -5.64
C PHE A 23 -1.56 9.65 -6.09
N ILE A 24 -1.04 8.96 -7.11
CA ILE A 24 0.27 9.26 -7.71
C ILE A 24 0.31 10.70 -8.23
N GLN A 25 -0.73 11.15 -8.93
CA GLN A 25 -0.78 12.52 -9.45
C GLN A 25 -0.62 13.54 -8.32
N VAL A 26 -1.34 13.35 -7.21
CA VAL A 26 -1.24 14.21 -6.02
C VAL A 26 0.14 14.13 -5.36
N LYS A 27 0.80 12.96 -5.39
CA LYS A 27 2.17 12.81 -4.86
C LYS A 27 3.21 13.51 -5.71
N GLN A 28 3.03 13.51 -7.03
CA GLN A 28 3.94 14.15 -7.99
C GLN A 28 3.77 15.68 -8.02
N ASP A 29 2.62 16.17 -7.57
CA ASP A 29 2.22 17.59 -7.72
C ASP A 29 2.30 18.07 -9.18
N ASP A 30 2.04 17.14 -10.10
CA ASP A 30 2.13 17.33 -11.55
C ASP A 30 1.18 16.36 -12.27
N TRP A 31 1.04 16.51 -13.59
CA TRP A 31 0.29 15.61 -14.44
C TRP A 31 0.89 14.20 -14.45
N LEU A 32 0.01 13.21 -14.61
CA LEU A 32 0.44 11.85 -14.91
C LEU A 32 1.26 11.84 -16.21
N ASN A 33 2.41 11.16 -16.19
CA ASN A 33 3.21 10.98 -17.40
C ASN A 33 2.51 10.05 -18.40
N VAL A 34 3.00 9.99 -19.64
CA VAL A 34 2.40 9.20 -20.74
C VAL A 34 2.13 7.74 -20.34
N ARG A 35 3.08 7.11 -19.63
CA ARG A 35 2.92 5.72 -19.18
C ARG A 35 1.81 5.58 -18.13
N GLN A 36 1.73 6.53 -17.19
CA GLN A 36 0.70 6.54 -16.15
C GLN A 36 -0.68 6.88 -16.71
N GLN A 37 -0.76 7.76 -17.71
CA GLN A 37 -1.99 8.04 -18.44
C GLN A 37 -2.51 6.81 -19.18
N GLU A 38 -1.62 6.05 -19.84
CA GLU A 38 -2.00 4.79 -20.48
C GLU A 38 -2.44 3.73 -19.46
N GLN A 39 -1.79 3.64 -18.31
CA GLN A 39 -2.24 2.79 -17.20
C GLN A 39 -3.64 3.19 -16.72
N LEU A 40 -3.89 4.49 -16.59
CA LEU A 40 -5.19 5.03 -16.21
C LEU A 40 -6.25 4.68 -17.25
N ARG A 41 -5.95 4.86 -18.54
CA ARG A 41 -6.85 4.48 -19.64
C ARG A 41 -7.23 3.00 -19.58
N ARG A 42 -6.25 2.11 -19.38
CA ARG A 42 -6.49 0.66 -19.25
C ARG A 42 -7.34 0.32 -18.03
N ALA A 43 -7.02 0.90 -16.88
CA ALA A 43 -7.80 0.68 -15.67
C ALA A 43 -9.26 1.18 -15.83
N LEU A 44 -9.47 2.30 -16.53
CA LEU A 44 -10.80 2.82 -16.86
C LEU A 44 -11.54 1.95 -17.87
N MET A 45 -10.88 1.38 -18.89
CA MET A 45 -11.50 0.41 -19.80
C MET A 45 -11.99 -0.83 -19.03
N SER A 46 -11.12 -1.45 -18.22
CA SER A 46 -11.51 -2.60 -17.41
C SER A 46 -12.62 -2.27 -16.43
N LEU A 47 -12.63 -1.05 -15.88
CA LEU A 47 -13.71 -0.57 -15.04
C LEU A 47 -15.02 -0.46 -15.84
N GLY A 48 -14.96 0.07 -17.06
CA GLY A 48 -16.11 0.26 -17.93
C GLY A 48 -16.74 -1.06 -18.41
N GLU A 49 -15.92 -2.06 -18.71
CA GLU A 49 -16.38 -3.42 -19.01
C GLU A 49 -17.16 -4.01 -17.82
N VAL A 50 -16.56 -3.95 -16.63
CA VAL A 50 -17.15 -4.53 -15.40
C VAL A 50 -18.43 -3.79 -14.98
N LEU A 51 -18.51 -2.48 -15.21
CA LEU A 51 -19.66 -1.66 -14.86
C LEU A 51 -20.72 -1.56 -15.98
N GLY A 52 -20.47 -2.13 -17.16
CA GLY A 52 -21.41 -2.04 -18.29
C GLY A 52 -21.56 -0.62 -18.83
N TRP A 53 -20.45 0.11 -18.98
CA TRP A 53 -20.46 1.47 -19.52
C TRP A 53 -20.96 1.54 -20.96
N ALA A 54 -20.76 0.49 -21.78
CA ALA A 54 -21.34 0.41 -23.13
C ALA A 54 -22.87 0.52 -23.10
N VAL A 55 -23.52 -0.24 -22.22
CA VAL A 55 -24.99 -0.20 -22.03
C VAL A 55 -25.42 1.15 -21.44
N THR A 56 -24.65 1.68 -20.49
CA THR A 56 -24.94 2.99 -19.89
C THR A 56 -24.87 4.11 -20.94
N SER A 57 -23.85 4.07 -21.79
CA SER A 57 -23.61 5.04 -22.85
C SER A 57 -24.71 5.00 -23.91
N ALA A 58 -25.11 3.81 -24.35
CA ALA A 58 -26.16 3.63 -25.35
C ALA A 58 -27.54 4.14 -24.91
N ASN A 59 -27.81 4.16 -23.60
CA ASN A 59 -29.13 4.47 -23.04
C ASN A 59 -29.22 5.81 -22.30
N SER A 60 -28.10 6.52 -22.13
CA SER A 60 -28.07 7.79 -21.40
C SER A 60 -28.14 8.99 -22.35
N LYS A 61 -28.83 10.05 -21.89
CA LYS A 61 -28.83 11.37 -22.55
C LYS A 61 -27.54 12.16 -22.30
N ASP A 62 -26.82 11.83 -21.22
CA ASP A 62 -25.51 12.38 -20.87
C ASP A 62 -24.59 11.26 -20.33
N PRO A 63 -24.05 10.42 -21.24
CA PRO A 63 -23.19 9.30 -20.88
C PRO A 63 -22.01 9.67 -19.98
N ILE A 64 -21.39 10.82 -20.24
CA ILE A 64 -20.21 11.28 -19.51
C ILE A 64 -20.58 11.59 -18.05
N ALA A 65 -21.68 12.28 -17.79
CA ALA A 65 -22.10 12.58 -16.42
C ALA A 65 -22.41 11.30 -15.60
N ASP A 66 -23.11 10.34 -16.20
CA ASP A 66 -23.48 9.08 -15.55
C ASP A 66 -22.25 8.20 -15.27
N ILE A 67 -21.34 8.09 -16.25
CA ILE A 67 -20.08 7.35 -16.11
C ILE A 67 -19.17 8.04 -15.09
N SER A 68 -19.08 9.37 -15.10
CA SER A 68 -18.33 10.14 -14.09
C SER A 68 -18.85 9.90 -12.68
N LYS A 69 -20.16 9.73 -12.48
CA LYS A 69 -20.73 9.37 -11.17
C LYS A 69 -20.25 7.99 -10.71
N SER A 70 -20.28 7.00 -11.60
CA SER A 70 -19.80 5.65 -11.29
C SER A 70 -18.29 5.62 -11.03
N THR A 71 -17.50 6.32 -11.85
CA THR A 71 -16.05 6.48 -11.68
C THR A 71 -15.70 7.08 -10.33
N ARG A 72 -16.36 8.18 -9.94
CA ARG A 72 -16.15 8.81 -8.61
C ARG A 72 -16.42 7.85 -7.46
N LYS A 73 -17.50 7.07 -7.54
CA LYS A 73 -17.85 6.08 -6.51
C LYS A 73 -16.75 5.03 -6.37
N MET A 74 -16.20 4.55 -7.48
CA MET A 74 -15.17 3.51 -7.52
C MET A 74 -13.83 4.02 -7.00
N MET A 75 -13.42 5.20 -7.43
CA MET A 75 -12.25 5.86 -6.89
C MET A 75 -12.36 6.11 -5.38
N SER A 76 -13.54 6.51 -4.90
CA SER A 76 -13.78 6.68 -3.45
C SER A 76 -13.61 5.34 -2.69
N ASN A 77 -14.10 4.24 -3.26
CA ASN A 77 -13.89 2.91 -2.68
C ASN A 77 -12.41 2.50 -2.69
N GLY A 78 -11.70 2.73 -3.79
CA GLY A 78 -10.26 2.51 -3.89
C GLY A 78 -9.47 3.34 -2.88
N ALA A 79 -9.80 4.62 -2.73
CA ALA A 79 -9.18 5.50 -1.74
C ALA A 79 -9.42 5.03 -0.30
N ARG A 80 -10.61 4.50 0.03
CA ARG A 80 -10.85 3.87 1.35
C ARG A 80 -9.98 2.64 1.55
N SER A 81 -9.75 1.84 0.50
CA SER A 81 -8.85 0.68 0.55
C SER A 81 -7.41 1.11 0.84
N ILE A 82 -6.91 2.12 0.11
CA ILE A 82 -5.57 2.69 0.33
C ILE A 82 -5.46 3.26 1.75
N LYS A 83 -6.48 3.98 2.23
CA LYS A 83 -6.53 4.53 3.60
C LYS A 83 -6.37 3.45 4.66
N ARG A 84 -7.05 2.30 4.50
CA ARG A 84 -6.91 1.16 5.42
C ARG A 84 -5.49 0.56 5.36
N SER A 85 -4.92 0.42 4.16
CA SER A 85 -3.54 -0.05 3.99
C SER A 85 -2.56 0.84 4.77
N LEU A 86 -2.60 2.15 4.53
CA LEU A 86 -1.73 3.12 5.22
C LEU A 86 -1.94 3.13 6.75
N ALA A 87 -3.17 2.91 7.21
CA ALA A 87 -3.45 2.81 8.64
C ALA A 87 -2.83 1.55 9.27
N ASN A 88 -2.90 0.41 8.57
CA ASN A 88 -2.27 -0.84 8.98
C ASN A 88 -0.75 -0.69 8.98
N ASP A 89 -0.18 -0.12 7.93
CA ASP A 89 1.26 0.10 7.82
C ASP A 89 1.77 1.00 8.96
N LEU A 90 1.03 2.07 9.27
CA LEU A 90 1.34 2.94 10.40
C LEU A 90 1.27 2.20 11.75
N ALA A 91 0.26 1.35 11.95
CA ALA A 91 0.10 0.58 13.18
C ALA A 91 1.27 -0.42 13.36
N THR A 92 1.62 -1.15 12.31
CA THR A 92 2.76 -2.07 12.29
C THR A 92 4.06 -1.33 12.61
N LYS A 93 4.30 -0.17 11.98
CA LYS A 93 5.52 0.63 12.21
C LYS A 93 5.62 1.19 13.62
N LYS A 94 4.49 1.59 14.21
CA LYS A 94 4.46 2.02 15.63
C LYS A 94 4.84 0.88 16.58
N ALA A 95 4.46 -0.36 16.27
CA ALA A 95 4.77 -1.53 17.09
C ALA A 95 6.20 -2.07 16.90
N GLU A 96 6.86 -1.77 15.78
CA GLU A 96 8.15 -2.35 15.37
C GLU A 96 9.21 -2.42 16.46
N ILE A 97 9.53 -1.30 17.11
CA ILE A 97 10.59 -1.27 18.15
C ILE A 97 10.19 -2.08 19.40
N THR A 98 8.91 -2.11 19.73
CA THR A 98 8.42 -2.95 20.83
C THR A 98 8.58 -4.42 20.50
N GLU A 99 8.29 -4.82 19.25
CA GLU A 99 8.49 -6.21 18.79
C GLU A 99 9.97 -6.58 18.73
N LEU A 100 10.84 -5.70 18.22
CA LEU A 100 12.30 -5.93 18.24
C LEU A 100 12.84 -6.15 19.66
N LYS A 101 12.38 -5.33 20.63
CA LYS A 101 12.74 -5.52 22.05
C LYS A 101 12.21 -6.84 22.62
N LYS A 102 11.03 -7.30 22.19
CA LYS A 102 10.53 -8.64 22.58
C LYS A 102 11.39 -9.74 22.01
N VAL A 103 11.77 -9.65 20.73
CA VAL A 103 12.67 -10.63 20.09
C VAL A 103 14.00 -10.71 20.83
N ALA A 104 14.64 -9.57 21.12
CA ALA A 104 15.89 -9.55 21.89
C ALA A 104 15.76 -10.21 23.28
N ARG A 105 14.69 -9.89 24.01
CA ARG A 105 14.41 -10.52 25.32
C ARG A 105 14.18 -12.02 25.21
N SER A 106 13.45 -12.48 24.19
CA SER A 106 13.23 -13.90 23.96
C SER A 106 14.53 -14.62 23.60
N ALA A 107 15.35 -14.04 22.71
CA ALA A 107 16.66 -14.58 22.36
C ALA A 107 17.57 -14.71 23.60
N ARG A 108 17.65 -13.67 24.45
CA ARG A 108 18.43 -13.74 25.71
C ARG A 108 17.94 -14.85 26.65
N LYS A 109 16.62 -15.03 26.79
CA LYS A 109 16.08 -16.15 27.58
C LYS A 109 16.43 -17.51 27.00
N LEU A 110 16.48 -17.63 25.67
CA LEU A 110 16.84 -18.88 24.99
C LEU A 110 18.32 -19.21 25.14
N SER A 111 19.21 -18.20 25.09
CA SER A 111 20.65 -18.42 25.32
C SER A 111 20.96 -18.87 26.74
N GLU A 112 20.21 -18.38 27.73
CA GLU A 112 20.40 -18.76 29.14
C GLU A 112 19.75 -20.11 29.50
N ASN A 113 18.89 -20.66 28.64
CA ASN A 113 18.15 -21.88 28.92
C ASN A 113 18.94 -23.13 28.48
N PRO A 114 19.38 -23.99 29.42
CA PRO A 114 20.14 -25.20 29.09
C PRO A 114 19.34 -26.26 28.33
N LYS A 115 18.01 -26.10 28.22
CA LYS A 115 17.11 -27.01 27.48
C LYS A 115 16.82 -26.56 26.05
N THR A 116 17.37 -25.43 25.60
CA THR A 116 17.18 -24.96 24.22
C THR A 116 17.82 -25.95 23.25
N VAL A 117 17.07 -26.34 22.23
CA VAL A 117 17.54 -27.23 21.16
C VAL A 117 17.98 -26.36 19.99
N TYR A 118 19.16 -26.67 19.46
CA TYR A 118 19.76 -25.99 18.31
C TYR A 118 19.86 -26.95 17.11
N PRO A 119 19.89 -26.44 15.85
CA PRO A 119 19.80 -25.02 15.48
C PRO A 119 18.40 -24.43 15.69
N PHE A 120 18.34 -23.10 15.83
CA PHE A 120 17.09 -22.34 16.00
C PHE A 120 17.08 -21.13 15.08
N GLU A 121 15.92 -20.77 14.52
CA GLU A 121 15.77 -19.61 13.64
C GLU A 121 15.11 -18.45 14.39
N ILE A 122 15.78 -17.29 14.38
CA ILE A 122 15.27 -16.02 14.90
C ILE A 122 14.88 -15.14 13.71
N THR A 123 13.58 -14.85 13.59
CA THR A 123 13.06 -13.90 12.61
C THR A 123 12.70 -12.57 13.27
N TYR A 124 13.10 -11.45 12.67
CA TYR A 124 12.62 -10.14 13.05
C TYR A 124 12.51 -9.18 11.87
N HIS A 125 11.70 -8.13 12.04
CA HIS A 125 11.50 -7.09 11.05
C HIS A 125 12.02 -5.76 11.57
N ARG A 126 12.69 -5.01 10.71
CA ARG A 126 13.23 -3.69 11.06
C ARG A 126 13.13 -2.72 9.89
N SER A 127 13.05 -1.44 10.22
CA SER A 127 13.21 -0.38 9.23
C SER A 127 14.65 -0.35 8.74
N ALA A 128 14.81 -0.22 7.43
CA ALA A 128 16.10 -0.18 6.74
C ALA A 128 16.07 0.90 5.66
N ARG A 129 17.26 1.36 5.29
CA ARG A 129 17.47 2.30 4.19
C ARG A 129 18.44 1.70 3.20
N ASP A 130 18.15 1.83 1.91
CA ASP A 130 19.10 1.55 0.83
C ASP A 130 19.12 2.71 -0.17
N SER A 131 20.26 2.87 -0.82
CA SER A 131 20.53 3.81 -1.91
C SER A 131 19.50 3.77 -3.04
N VAL A 132 18.91 2.60 -3.30
CA VAL A 132 17.95 2.41 -4.41
C VAL A 132 16.50 2.57 -3.97
N GLN A 133 16.12 2.02 -2.81
CA GLN A 133 14.71 1.90 -2.39
C GLN A 133 14.26 2.98 -1.38
N SER A 134 15.10 3.98 -1.12
CA SER A 134 14.98 4.90 0.01
C SER A 134 14.77 4.14 1.32
N MET A 135 13.53 3.99 1.80
CA MET A 135 13.17 3.35 3.07
C MET A 135 12.28 2.11 2.86
N PHE A 136 12.60 1.01 3.53
CA PHE A 136 11.82 -0.23 3.46
C PHE A 136 11.83 -1.02 4.77
N THR A 137 10.96 -2.02 4.88
CA THR A 137 10.97 -2.99 5.98
C THR A 137 11.81 -4.19 5.59
N LYS A 138 12.92 -4.43 6.27
CA LYS A 138 13.73 -5.62 6.08
C LYS A 138 13.29 -6.72 7.04
N THR A 139 13.08 -7.91 6.52
CA THR A 139 12.98 -9.15 7.31
C THR A 139 14.36 -9.77 7.42
N GLU A 140 14.81 -10.03 8.64
CA GLU A 140 16.03 -10.76 8.94
C GLU A 140 15.65 -12.13 9.48
N ASN A 141 16.27 -13.17 8.94
CA ASN A 141 16.18 -14.54 9.40
C ASN A 141 17.60 -14.98 9.78
N ILE A 142 17.81 -15.27 11.06
CA ILE A 142 19.12 -15.65 11.58
C ILE A 142 19.01 -17.06 12.16
N GLU A 143 19.71 -18.01 11.57
CA GLU A 143 19.92 -19.33 12.16
C GLU A 143 21.05 -19.22 13.19
N VAL A 144 20.78 -19.66 14.41
CA VAL A 144 21.75 -19.70 15.51
C VAL A 144 21.96 -21.15 15.95
N ASN A 145 23.23 -21.52 16.15
CA ASN A 145 23.65 -22.91 16.37
C ASN A 145 23.99 -23.21 17.84
N ASN A 146 24.17 -22.17 18.66
CA ASN A 146 24.60 -22.31 20.03
C ASN A 146 24.09 -21.13 20.89
N PRO A 147 24.19 -21.25 22.23
CA PRO A 147 23.85 -20.18 23.16
C PRO A 147 24.60 -18.86 22.90
N GLU A 148 25.87 -18.90 22.52
CA GLU A 148 26.70 -17.72 22.29
C GLU A 148 26.21 -16.90 21.10
N GLU A 149 25.90 -17.56 19.97
CA GLU A 149 25.32 -16.94 18.78
C GLU A 149 23.93 -16.35 19.07
N THR A 150 23.14 -17.05 19.89
CA THR A 150 21.82 -16.59 20.32
C THR A 150 21.91 -15.33 21.17
N LEU A 151 22.86 -15.29 22.12
CA LEU A 151 23.13 -14.11 22.93
C LEU A 151 23.66 -12.94 22.08
N ALA A 152 24.60 -13.22 21.18
CA ALA A 152 25.15 -12.23 20.26
C ALA A 152 24.07 -11.61 19.37
N CYS A 153 23.08 -12.38 18.94
CA CYS A 153 21.90 -11.88 18.22
C CYS A 153 21.07 -10.92 19.07
N ALA A 154 20.79 -11.27 20.33
CA ALA A 154 20.06 -10.40 21.26
C ALA A 154 20.79 -9.07 21.47
N GLU A 155 22.10 -9.12 21.72
CA GLU A 155 22.94 -7.93 21.91
C GLU A 155 23.08 -7.09 20.64
N ALA A 156 23.13 -7.72 19.45
CA ALA A 156 23.14 -7.01 18.19
C ALA A 156 21.84 -6.23 17.97
N ILE A 157 20.69 -6.81 18.28
CA ILE A 157 19.40 -6.10 18.23
C ILE A 157 19.44 -4.92 19.20
N GLU A 158 19.77 -5.15 20.47
CA GLU A 158 19.78 -4.10 21.51
C GLU A 158 20.69 -2.93 21.18
N ARG A 159 21.91 -3.19 20.68
CA ARG A 159 22.85 -2.15 20.24
C ARG A 159 22.31 -1.29 19.10
N ASN A 160 21.47 -1.85 18.22
CA ASN A 160 20.96 -1.15 17.04
C ASN A 160 19.55 -0.56 17.22
N VAL A 161 18.88 -0.79 18.37
CA VAL A 161 17.51 -0.31 18.62
C VAL A 161 17.37 1.20 18.41
N GLU A 162 18.34 1.99 18.83
CA GLU A 162 18.29 3.45 18.69
C GLU A 162 18.37 3.87 17.21
N HIS A 163 19.32 3.31 16.46
CA HIS A 163 19.45 3.55 15.02
C HIS A 163 18.17 3.15 14.27
N TRP A 164 17.62 1.96 14.54
CA TRP A 164 16.38 1.51 13.91
C TRP A 164 15.16 2.34 14.34
N THR A 165 15.18 2.92 15.54
CA THR A 165 14.14 3.88 15.99
C THR A 165 14.12 5.10 15.08
N THR A 166 15.27 5.69 14.77
CA THR A 166 15.37 6.82 13.85
C THR A 166 14.84 6.48 12.46
N LEU A 167 15.23 5.32 11.91
CA LEU A 167 14.74 4.86 10.60
C LEU A 167 13.22 4.65 10.59
N ARG A 168 12.70 4.03 11.65
CA ARG A 168 11.26 3.80 11.84
C ARG A 168 10.49 5.12 11.91
N ASP A 169 11.03 6.13 12.58
CA ASP A 169 10.38 7.45 12.72
C ASP A 169 10.31 8.21 11.40
N ILE A 170 11.32 8.06 10.54
CA ILE A 170 11.29 8.56 9.15
C ILE A 170 10.15 7.87 8.38
N MET A 171 10.07 6.53 8.40
CA MET A 171 8.98 5.80 7.73
C MET A 171 7.60 6.20 8.26
N ILE A 172 7.45 6.42 9.57
CA ILE A 172 6.19 6.92 10.15
C ILE A 172 5.84 8.30 9.59
N THR A 173 6.83 9.17 9.41
CA THR A 173 6.63 10.51 8.85
C THR A 173 6.18 10.43 7.40
N ASP A 174 6.80 9.55 6.60
CA ASP A 174 6.43 9.32 5.20
C ASP A 174 5.00 8.77 5.09
N ILE A 175 4.63 7.76 5.89
CA ILE A 175 3.26 7.22 5.90
C ILE A 175 2.24 8.30 6.30
N LYS A 176 2.56 9.17 7.25
CA LYS A 176 1.68 10.29 7.64
C LYS A 176 1.55 11.32 6.52
N LEU A 177 2.62 11.59 5.77
CA LEU A 177 2.57 12.45 4.60
C LEU A 177 1.65 11.85 3.52
N GLU A 178 1.80 10.56 3.25
CA GLU A 178 0.93 9.83 2.32
C GLU A 178 -0.55 9.86 2.75
N GLN A 179 -0.83 9.71 4.04
CA GLN A 179 -2.19 9.86 4.57
C GLN A 179 -2.76 11.26 4.35
N LYS A 180 -1.94 12.32 4.48
CA LYS A 180 -2.36 13.70 4.18
C LYS A 180 -2.65 13.88 2.69
N GLN A 181 -1.75 13.43 1.82
CA GLN A 181 -1.91 13.48 0.37
C GLN A 181 -3.14 12.70 -0.10
N LEU A 182 -3.41 11.53 0.49
CA LEU A 182 -4.63 10.76 0.21
C LEU A 182 -5.87 11.55 0.63
N GLY A 183 -5.80 12.24 1.78
CA GLY A 183 -6.84 13.17 2.23
C GLY A 183 -7.13 14.26 1.20
N LEU A 184 -6.10 14.90 0.64
CA LEU A 184 -6.25 15.89 -0.43
C LEU A 184 -6.86 15.29 -1.70
N MET A 185 -6.36 14.14 -2.16
CA MET A 185 -6.90 13.42 -3.31
C MET A 185 -8.40 13.13 -3.14
N THR A 186 -8.80 12.62 -1.96
CA THR A 186 -10.22 12.31 -1.71
C THR A 186 -11.13 13.54 -1.69
N LYS A 187 -10.63 14.71 -1.25
CA LYS A 187 -11.37 15.98 -1.28
C LYS A 187 -11.54 16.48 -2.71
N ASN A 188 -10.50 16.36 -3.54
CA ASN A 188 -10.47 16.88 -4.91
C ASN A 188 -10.92 15.85 -5.96
N LEU A 189 -11.49 14.72 -5.53
CA LEU A 189 -11.84 13.60 -6.39
C LEU A 189 -12.84 13.97 -7.49
N SER A 190 -13.76 14.92 -7.22
CA SER A 190 -14.69 15.41 -8.25
C SER A 190 -13.99 16.24 -9.33
N GLU A 191 -13.00 17.05 -8.95
CA GLU A 191 -12.21 17.85 -9.89
C GLU A 191 -11.30 16.96 -10.73
N PHE A 192 -10.68 15.95 -10.10
CA PHE A 192 -9.89 14.94 -10.80
C PHE A 192 -10.73 14.20 -11.84
N VAL A 193 -11.91 13.68 -11.48
CA VAL A 193 -12.78 13.02 -12.46
C VAL A 193 -13.21 13.96 -13.57
N ARG A 194 -13.48 15.23 -13.27
CA ARG A 194 -13.79 16.24 -14.29
C ARG A 194 -12.62 16.45 -15.25
N SER A 195 -11.38 16.51 -14.76
CA SER A 195 -10.19 16.61 -15.63
C SER A 195 -9.99 15.39 -16.52
N MET A 196 -10.52 14.22 -16.11
CA MET A 196 -10.46 12.99 -16.91
C MET A 196 -11.57 12.86 -17.96
N HIS A 197 -12.50 13.82 -18.08
CA HIS A 197 -13.61 13.71 -19.04
C HIS A 197 -13.16 13.40 -20.48
N PRO A 198 -12.07 13.99 -21.03
CA PRO A 198 -11.58 13.62 -22.35
C PRO A 198 -11.20 12.13 -22.44
N LEU A 199 -10.48 11.63 -21.44
CA LEU A 199 -10.06 10.22 -21.36
C LEU A 199 -11.24 9.27 -21.19
N LEU A 200 -12.26 9.66 -20.41
CA LEU A 200 -13.51 8.89 -20.31
C LEU A 200 -14.22 8.82 -21.65
N GLY A 201 -14.24 9.93 -22.41
CA GLY A 201 -14.80 9.96 -23.76
C GLY A 201 -14.09 9.00 -24.72
N GLU A 202 -12.75 8.98 -24.70
CA GLU A 202 -11.95 8.03 -25.47
C GLU A 202 -12.25 6.58 -25.09
N VAL A 203 -12.31 6.27 -23.79
CA VAL A 203 -12.64 4.92 -23.30
C VAL A 203 -14.03 4.50 -23.77
N ILE A 204 -15.03 5.36 -23.64
CA ILE A 204 -16.40 5.08 -24.07
C ILE A 204 -16.47 4.81 -25.58
N ALA A 205 -15.73 5.56 -26.39
CA ALA A 205 -15.69 5.36 -27.84
C ALA A 205 -15.05 4.00 -28.24
N THR A 206 -14.35 3.35 -27.33
CA THR A 206 -13.66 2.05 -27.56
C THR A 206 -14.35 0.84 -26.92
N LEU A 207 -15.40 1.04 -26.11
CA LEU A 207 -16.19 0.00 -25.45
C LEU A 207 -17.41 -0.41 -26.29
#